data_AF-A0A949FWR6-F1
#
_entry.id   AF-A0A949FWR6-F1
#
_cell.length_a   1.000
_cell.length_b   1.000
_cell.length_c   1.000
_cell.angle_alpha   90.00
_cell.angle_beta   90.00
_cell.angle_gamma   90.00
#
_symmetry.space_group_name_H-M   'P 1'
#
loop_
_entity.id
_entity.type
_entity.pdbx_description
1 polymer ?
#
loop_
_entity_poly.entity_id
_entity_poly.type
_entity_poly.pdbx_seq_one_letter_code
_entity_poly.pdbx_strand_id
1 'polypeptide(L)'
;MTGRTLYDKLWDDHVVHTEEDGTSVLYIDRHLVHEVTSPQAFEGLRLAGRKPWRITSIVATADHNTPTTGWELGLDGITDPTSRQQVVTLDENIRSVGAAAYFPFLDKRQGIVHVIGPEQGATLPGMTVVCGDSHTSTHGAFGALAHGIGTSEVEHVLATQTLLAKKAKNMLV
;
A
#
# COMPACT_ATOMS: atom_id res chain seq x y z
N MET A 1 -11.52 -33.31 9.95
CA MET A 1 -11.37 -32.02 9.26
C MET A 1 -9.98 -31.97 8.68
N THR A 2 -9.84 -31.74 7.38
CA THR A 2 -8.53 -31.43 6.78
C THR A 2 -8.00 -30.13 7.39
N GLY A 3 -6.72 -30.10 7.75
CA GLY A 3 -6.11 -28.91 8.33
C GLY A 3 -6.03 -27.78 7.30
N ARG A 4 -6.36 -26.54 7.70
CA ARG A 4 -6.20 -25.33 6.89
C ARG A 4 -4.79 -24.75 7.08
N THR A 5 -4.13 -24.33 6.00
CA THR A 5 -2.84 -23.62 6.09
C THR A 5 -3.04 -22.21 6.68
N LEU A 6 -1.94 -21.51 7.01
CA LEU A 6 -2.03 -20.09 7.38
C LEU A 6 -2.64 -19.27 6.24
N TYR A 7 -2.19 -19.49 5.00
CA TYR A 7 -2.72 -18.82 3.83
C TYR A 7 -4.22 -19.10 3.64
N ASP A 8 -4.67 -20.35 3.84
CA ASP A 8 -6.09 -20.68 3.74
C ASP A 8 -6.92 -19.90 4.77
N LYS A 9 -6.46 -19.84 6.02
CA LYS A 9 -7.15 -19.09 7.07
C LYS A 9 -7.23 -17.60 6.74
N LEU A 10 -6.10 -16.98 6.38
CA LEU A 10 -6.05 -15.56 6.03
C LEU A 10 -6.94 -15.25 4.83
N TRP A 11 -6.91 -16.09 3.79
CA TRP A 11 -7.77 -15.93 2.63
C TRP A 11 -9.25 -16.04 3.00
N ASP A 12 -9.64 -17.14 3.66
CA ASP A 12 -11.04 -17.43 3.99
C ASP A 12 -11.65 -16.36 4.91
N ASP A 13 -10.86 -15.78 5.81
CA ASP A 13 -11.31 -14.74 6.76
C ASP A 13 -11.52 -13.37 6.07
N HIS A 14 -10.98 -13.15 4.86
CA HIS A 14 -11.02 -11.85 4.16
C HIS A 14 -11.79 -11.86 2.83
N VAL A 15 -12.22 -13.01 2.34
CA VAL A 15 -13.09 -13.08 1.15
C VAL A 15 -14.46 -12.50 1.50
N VAL A 16 -14.86 -11.47 0.75
CA VAL A 16 -16.19 -10.88 0.81
C VAL A 16 -17.16 -11.64 -0.09
N HIS A 17 -16.70 -11.96 -1.31
CA HIS A 17 -17.49 -12.67 -2.31
C HIS A 17 -16.56 -13.43 -3.28
N THR A 18 -17.04 -14.52 -3.86
CA THR A 18 -16.36 -15.26 -4.92
C THR A 18 -17.33 -15.49 -6.08
N GLU A 19 -16.93 -15.03 -7.26
CA GLU A 19 -17.61 -15.22 -8.53
C GLU A 19 -17.52 -16.68 -8.99
N GLU A 20 -18.40 -17.09 -9.91
CA GLU A 20 -18.44 -18.46 -10.46
C GLU A 20 -17.11 -18.90 -11.10
N ASP A 21 -16.34 -17.95 -11.65
CA ASP A 21 -15.06 -18.20 -12.30
C ASP A 21 -13.86 -18.31 -11.33
N GLY A 22 -14.14 -18.22 -10.02
CA GLY A 22 -13.16 -18.28 -8.93
C GLY A 22 -12.47 -16.94 -8.60
N THR A 23 -12.82 -15.84 -9.28
CA THR A 23 -12.37 -14.49 -8.88
C THR A 23 -13.05 -14.11 -7.57
N SER A 24 -12.26 -13.67 -6.60
CA SER A 24 -12.77 -13.25 -5.29
C SER A 24 -12.56 -11.76 -5.07
N VAL A 25 -13.52 -11.15 -4.40
CA VAL A 25 -13.40 -9.83 -3.80
C VAL A 25 -12.77 -10.01 -2.43
N LEU A 26 -11.50 -9.63 -2.30
CA LEU A 26 -10.74 -9.72 -1.06
C LEU A 26 -10.77 -8.37 -0.34
N TYR A 27 -11.19 -8.33 0.92
CA TYR A 27 -11.07 -7.13 1.74
C TYR A 27 -9.61 -6.85 2.07
N ILE A 28 -9.23 -5.56 2.10
CA ILE A 28 -7.86 -5.12 2.38
C ILE A 28 -7.80 -4.35 3.72
N ASP A 29 -6.99 -4.79 4.68
CA ASP A 29 -6.87 -4.12 5.98
C ASP A 29 -5.99 -2.88 5.94
N ARG A 30 -4.86 -2.98 5.22
CA ARG A 30 -3.79 -1.98 5.16
C ARG A 30 -3.41 -1.71 3.72
N HIS A 31 -3.44 -0.44 3.35
CA HIS A 31 -2.92 0.04 2.08
C HIS A 31 -1.69 0.91 2.33
N LEU A 32 -0.53 0.39 2.00
CA LEU A 32 0.71 1.15 2.02
C LEU A 32 0.84 1.91 0.70
N VAL A 33 1.18 3.19 0.74
CA VAL A 33 1.34 4.02 -0.46
C VAL A 33 2.66 4.77 -0.43
N HIS A 34 3.23 5.00 -1.61
CA HIS A 34 4.48 5.72 -1.84
C HIS A 34 4.38 6.57 -3.10
N GLU A 35 5.36 7.41 -3.32
CA GLU A 35 5.34 8.52 -4.28
C GLU A 35 5.40 8.10 -5.76
N VAL A 36 5.70 6.84 -6.06
CA VAL A 36 5.90 6.42 -7.46
C VAL A 36 4.58 6.00 -8.11
N THR A 37 3.79 5.20 -7.42
CA THR A 37 2.61 4.53 -7.98
C THR A 37 1.28 5.09 -7.47
N SER A 38 1.27 5.76 -6.31
CA SER A 38 0.03 6.27 -5.73
C SER A 38 -0.46 7.62 -6.29
N PRO A 39 0.39 8.57 -6.77
CA PRO A 39 -0.11 9.85 -7.25
C PRO A 39 -1.14 9.74 -8.38
N GLN A 40 -0.91 8.86 -9.35
CA GLN A 40 -1.81 8.64 -10.48
C GLN A 40 -3.14 8.03 -10.01
N ALA A 41 -3.13 7.18 -8.99
CA ALA A 41 -4.34 6.60 -8.42
C ALA A 41 -5.19 7.66 -7.72
N PHE A 42 -4.59 8.57 -6.95
CA PHE A 42 -5.30 9.70 -6.35
C PHE A 42 -5.90 10.63 -7.43
N GLU A 43 -5.15 10.89 -8.49
CA GLU A 43 -5.64 11.68 -9.63
C GLU A 43 -6.83 11.01 -10.33
N GLY A 44 -6.76 9.70 -10.55
CA GLY A 44 -7.85 8.91 -11.12
C GLY A 44 -9.14 9.04 -10.31
N LEU A 45 -9.05 8.94 -8.97
CA LEU A 45 -10.19 9.20 -8.09
C LEU A 45 -10.74 10.62 -8.25
N ARG A 46 -9.88 11.63 -8.28
CA ARG A 46 -10.28 13.03 -8.43
C ARG A 46 -11.02 13.28 -9.73
N LEU A 47 -10.49 12.77 -10.85
CA LEU A 47 -11.12 12.87 -12.16
C LEU A 47 -12.47 12.14 -12.22
N ALA A 48 -12.60 11.02 -11.51
CA ALA A 48 -13.85 10.27 -11.38
C ALA A 48 -14.83 10.87 -10.34
N GLY A 49 -14.48 11.97 -9.67
CA GLY A 49 -15.31 12.58 -8.62
C GLY A 49 -15.46 11.71 -7.37
N ARG A 50 -14.49 10.83 -7.10
CA ARG A 50 -14.46 9.89 -5.97
C ARG A 50 -13.47 10.34 -4.89
N LYS A 51 -13.66 9.82 -3.68
CA LYS A 51 -12.73 10.00 -2.55
C LYS A 51 -12.26 8.63 -2.07
N PRO A 52 -11.07 8.53 -1.45
CA PRO A 52 -10.66 7.30 -0.79
C PRO A 52 -11.70 6.86 0.24
N TRP A 53 -12.09 5.60 0.24
CA TRP A 53 -13.19 5.09 1.06
C TRP A 53 -12.84 5.01 2.53
N ARG A 54 -11.64 4.53 2.87
CA ARG A 54 -11.19 4.35 4.27
C ARG A 54 -9.78 4.87 4.45
N ILE A 55 -9.67 6.17 4.65
CA ILE A 55 -8.40 6.86 4.90
C ILE A 55 -7.62 6.28 6.10
N THR A 56 -8.31 5.67 7.06
CA THR A 56 -7.69 5.01 8.24
C THR A 56 -6.97 3.70 7.91
N SER A 57 -7.10 3.17 6.68
CA SER A 57 -6.31 2.05 6.20
C SER A 57 -4.99 2.50 5.56
N ILE A 58 -4.86 3.77 5.20
CA ILE A 58 -3.73 4.28 4.40
C ILE A 58 -2.55 4.59 5.32
N VAL A 59 -1.36 4.08 4.99
CA VAL A 59 -0.09 4.52 5.57
C VAL A 59 0.85 4.91 4.45
N ALA A 60 1.40 6.12 4.53
CA ALA A 60 2.19 6.72 3.47
C ALA A 60 3.62 7.04 3.91
N THR A 61 4.59 6.82 3.02
CA THR A 61 5.97 7.30 3.17
C THR A 61 6.52 7.66 1.79
N ALA A 62 7.47 8.59 1.74
CA ALA A 62 8.30 8.77 0.55
C ALA A 62 9.61 7.98 0.73
N ASP A 63 10.02 7.15 -0.22
CA ASP A 63 11.22 6.30 -0.04
C ASP A 63 11.98 5.91 -1.32
N HIS A 64 11.35 5.98 -2.49
CA HIS A 64 11.97 5.58 -3.77
C HIS A 64 12.80 6.70 -4.41
N ASN A 65 12.31 7.94 -4.29
CA ASN A 65 12.82 9.14 -4.92
C ASN A 65 13.50 10.09 -3.92
N THR A 66 13.91 9.53 -2.79
CA THR A 66 14.66 10.25 -1.75
C THR A 66 16.16 10.19 -2.07
N PRO A 67 16.87 11.32 -2.16
CA PRO A 67 18.27 11.33 -2.56
C PRO A 67 19.16 10.72 -1.47
N THR A 68 20.32 10.14 -1.84
CA THR A 68 21.29 9.61 -0.86
C THR A 68 22.07 10.73 -0.15
N THR A 69 22.13 11.93 -0.73
CA THR A 69 22.89 13.09 -0.24
C THR A 69 22.05 14.38 -0.37
N GLY A 70 22.51 15.49 0.21
CA GLY A 70 21.86 16.81 0.05
C GLY A 70 20.59 17.01 0.89
N TRP A 71 20.41 16.24 1.97
CA TRP A 71 19.23 16.32 2.84
C TRP A 71 19.10 17.68 3.54
N GLU A 72 20.22 18.37 3.79
CA GLU A 72 20.28 19.71 4.37
C GLU A 72 19.62 20.78 3.49
N LEU A 73 19.46 20.52 2.19
CA LEU A 73 18.80 21.40 1.22
C LEU A 73 17.27 21.18 1.19
N GLY A 74 16.75 20.23 1.96
CA GLY A 74 15.35 19.84 1.94
C GLY A 74 14.89 19.42 0.54
N LEU A 75 13.70 19.86 0.11
CA LEU A 75 13.15 19.49 -1.20
C LEU A 75 14.01 19.94 -2.39
N ASP A 76 14.89 20.93 -2.20
CA ASP A 76 15.82 21.38 -3.25
C ASP A 76 17.02 20.43 -3.39
N GLY A 77 17.22 19.51 -2.44
CA GLY A 77 18.14 18.39 -2.56
C GLY A 77 17.68 17.29 -3.53
N ILE A 78 16.38 17.27 -3.88
CA ILE A 78 15.83 16.38 -4.91
C ILE A 78 16.02 17.04 -6.29
N THR A 79 17.21 16.87 -6.86
CA THR A 79 17.61 17.59 -8.08
C THR A 79 16.92 17.09 -9.35
N ASP A 80 16.46 15.84 -9.37
CA ASP A 80 15.69 15.31 -10.49
C ASP A 80 14.24 15.86 -10.43
N PRO A 81 13.77 16.62 -11.44
CA PRO A 81 12.45 17.22 -11.41
C PRO A 81 11.30 16.22 -11.30
N THR A 82 11.45 15.03 -11.90
CA THR A 82 10.42 13.98 -11.86
C THR A 82 10.26 13.41 -10.44
N SER A 83 11.39 13.08 -9.82
CA SER A 83 11.49 12.61 -8.44
C SER A 83 10.90 13.62 -7.47
N ARG A 84 11.27 14.91 -7.64
CA ARG A 84 10.74 16.01 -6.83
C ARG A 84 9.24 16.15 -6.99
N GLN A 85 8.74 16.12 -8.22
CA GLN A 85 7.30 16.17 -8.49
C GLN A 85 6.55 15.03 -7.81
N GLN A 86 7.07 13.81 -7.88
CA GLN A 86 6.43 12.64 -7.25
C GLN A 86 6.34 12.78 -5.73
N VAL A 87 7.43 13.16 -5.06
CA VAL A 87 7.45 13.38 -3.61
C VAL A 87 6.48 14.48 -3.18
N VAL A 88 6.48 15.61 -3.89
CA VAL A 88 5.55 16.73 -3.62
C VAL A 88 4.10 16.30 -3.84
N THR A 89 3.82 15.58 -4.92
CA THR A 89 2.45 15.14 -5.25
C THR A 89 1.91 14.17 -4.20
N LEU A 90 2.75 13.27 -3.65
CA LEU A 90 2.35 12.43 -2.52
C LEU A 90 1.98 13.28 -1.29
N ASP A 91 2.82 14.25 -0.91
CA ASP A 91 2.56 15.14 0.24
C ASP A 91 1.25 15.90 0.08
N GLU A 92 1.02 16.51 -1.08
CA GLU A 92 -0.22 17.21 -1.40
C GLU A 92 -1.45 16.30 -1.33
N ASN A 93 -1.37 15.11 -1.92
CA ASN A 93 -2.44 14.12 -1.89
C ASN A 93 -2.79 13.73 -0.45
N ILE A 94 -1.79 13.34 0.35
CA ILE A 94 -2.02 12.90 1.73
C ILE A 94 -2.52 14.03 2.63
N ARG A 95 -2.04 15.27 2.44
CA ARG A 95 -2.57 16.44 3.16
C ARG A 95 -4.02 16.75 2.80
N SER A 96 -4.43 16.51 1.54
CA SER A 96 -5.78 16.78 1.08
C SER A 96 -6.80 15.71 1.51
N VAL A 97 -6.41 14.43 1.51
CA VAL A 97 -7.31 13.30 1.77
C VAL A 97 -7.22 12.75 3.20
N GLY A 98 -6.05 12.86 3.83
CA GLY A 98 -5.73 12.22 5.10
C GLY A 98 -5.23 10.77 4.95
N ALA A 99 -4.57 10.29 6.00
CA ALA A 99 -4.09 8.92 6.14
C ALA A 99 -4.07 8.54 7.63
N ALA A 100 -3.98 7.23 7.93
CA ALA A 100 -3.80 6.75 9.29
C ALA A 100 -2.45 7.19 9.87
N ALA A 101 -1.41 7.16 9.02
CA ALA A 101 -0.09 7.69 9.30
C ALA A 101 0.58 8.17 8.02
N TYR A 102 1.36 9.24 8.14
CA TYR A 102 2.17 9.76 7.03
C TYR A 102 3.56 10.15 7.55
N PHE A 103 4.57 9.67 6.84
CA PHE A 103 5.98 9.97 7.08
C PHE A 103 6.52 10.74 5.87
N PRO A 104 6.35 12.07 5.83
CA PRO A 104 6.81 12.88 4.70
C PRO A 104 8.33 12.86 4.57
N PHE A 105 8.81 13.40 3.44
CA PHE A 105 10.24 13.65 3.27
C PHE A 105 10.79 14.50 4.43
N LEU A 106 11.94 14.07 4.99
CA LEU A 106 12.58 14.62 6.20
C LEU A 106 11.91 14.28 7.54
N ASP A 107 10.83 13.47 7.58
CA ASP A 107 10.36 12.93 8.86
C ASP A 107 11.41 11.96 9.42
N LYS A 108 11.70 12.07 10.71
CA LYS A 108 12.68 11.19 11.38
C LYS A 108 12.32 9.70 11.35
N ARG A 109 11.05 9.36 11.09
CA ARG A 109 10.52 8.00 10.97
C ARG A 109 10.36 7.56 9.51
N GLN A 110 10.65 8.44 8.56
CA GLN A 110 10.67 8.12 7.14
C GLN A 110 11.68 7.00 6.89
N GLY A 111 11.33 6.08 6.00
CA GLY A 111 12.19 4.99 5.58
C GLY A 111 11.51 4.14 4.53
N ILE A 112 12.17 3.04 4.14
CA ILE A 112 11.67 2.10 3.15
C ILE A 112 10.30 1.59 3.59
N VAL A 113 9.31 1.65 2.70
CA VAL A 113 7.89 1.38 3.00
C VAL A 113 7.64 0.02 3.67
N HIS A 114 8.44 -0.99 3.32
CA HIS A 114 8.34 -2.34 3.89
C HIS A 114 9.15 -2.55 5.18
N VAL A 115 10.01 -1.59 5.54
CA VAL A 115 10.70 -1.55 6.84
C VAL A 115 9.86 -0.77 7.85
N ILE A 116 9.41 0.42 7.46
CA ILE A 116 8.63 1.30 8.35
C ILE A 116 7.23 0.77 8.62
N GLY A 117 6.64 0.01 7.69
CA GLY A 117 5.32 -0.59 7.88
C GLY A 117 5.24 -1.43 9.17
N PRO A 118 6.07 -2.47 9.33
CA PRO A 118 6.08 -3.23 10.58
C PRO A 118 6.67 -2.46 11.76
N GLU A 119 7.72 -1.64 11.56
CA GLU A 119 8.36 -0.86 12.64
C GLU A 119 7.36 0.09 13.33
N GLN A 120 6.46 0.69 12.57
CA GLN A 120 5.45 1.63 13.08
C GLN A 120 4.12 0.93 13.43
N GLY A 121 4.08 -0.40 13.43
CA GLY A 121 2.88 -1.18 13.76
C GLY A 121 1.76 -1.09 12.73
N ALA A 122 2.06 -0.68 11.49
CA ALA A 122 1.10 -0.64 10.40
C ALA A 122 0.76 -2.04 9.85
N THR A 123 1.67 -3.01 10.04
CA THR A 123 1.52 -4.41 9.67
C THR A 123 1.39 -5.26 10.93
N LEU A 124 0.27 -5.95 11.08
CA LEU A 124 0.00 -6.85 12.20
C LEU A 124 -0.37 -8.26 11.67
N PRO A 125 -0.14 -9.32 12.48
CA PRO A 125 -0.57 -10.66 12.12
C PRO A 125 -2.06 -10.73 11.82
N GLY A 126 -2.43 -11.53 10.81
CA GLY A 126 -3.83 -11.67 10.40
C GLY A 126 -4.27 -10.70 9.30
N MET A 127 -3.51 -9.65 9.00
CA MET A 127 -3.92 -8.63 8.03
C MET A 127 -3.79 -9.09 6.57
N THR A 128 -4.60 -8.47 5.72
CA THR A 128 -4.35 -8.30 4.29
C THR A 128 -3.67 -6.95 4.02
N VAL A 129 -2.51 -6.98 3.35
CA VAL A 129 -1.67 -5.79 3.12
C VAL A 129 -1.33 -5.65 1.65
N VAL A 130 -1.58 -4.48 1.07
CA VAL A 130 -1.21 -4.20 -0.32
C VAL A 130 -0.42 -2.90 -0.43
N CYS A 131 0.42 -2.83 -1.45
CA CYS A 131 1.17 -1.64 -1.84
C CYS A 131 1.41 -1.67 -3.34
N GLY A 132 1.58 -0.49 -3.94
CA GLY A 132 2.05 -0.36 -5.32
C GLY A 132 3.52 -0.77 -5.54
N ASP A 133 4.04 -1.73 -4.77
CA ASP A 133 5.42 -2.20 -4.79
C ASP A 133 5.47 -3.74 -4.83
N SER A 134 6.38 -4.30 -5.64
CA SER A 134 6.48 -5.75 -5.87
C SER A 134 6.98 -6.54 -4.64
N HIS A 135 7.68 -5.90 -3.71
CA HIS A 135 8.27 -6.51 -2.51
C HIS A 135 7.31 -6.50 -1.31
N THR A 136 6.03 -6.16 -1.52
CA THR A 136 5.02 -6.18 -0.45
C THR A 136 4.87 -7.56 0.22
N SER A 137 5.29 -8.64 -0.44
CA SER A 137 5.38 -9.98 0.16
C SER A 137 6.26 -10.04 1.41
N THR A 138 7.17 -9.08 1.64
CA THR A 138 7.97 -8.94 2.87
C THR A 138 7.11 -8.96 4.13
N HIS A 139 5.89 -8.41 4.09
CA HIS A 139 4.98 -8.37 5.24
C HIS A 139 4.43 -9.76 5.62
N GLY A 140 4.57 -10.76 4.74
CA GLY A 140 4.26 -12.15 5.04
C GLY A 140 5.07 -12.72 6.22
N ALA A 141 6.26 -12.15 6.51
CA ALA A 141 7.05 -12.49 7.69
C ALA A 141 6.30 -12.25 9.02
N PHE A 142 5.27 -11.40 9.01
CA PHE A 142 4.43 -11.10 10.18
C PHE A 142 3.13 -11.91 10.21
N GLY A 143 2.98 -12.92 9.34
CA GLY A 143 1.74 -13.69 9.26
C GLY A 143 0.57 -12.91 8.64
N ALA A 144 0.90 -11.99 7.72
CA ALA A 144 -0.07 -11.25 6.91
C ALA A 144 -0.15 -11.83 5.49
N LEU A 145 -1.31 -11.71 4.84
CA LEU A 145 -1.47 -11.96 3.41
C LEU A 145 -1.13 -10.68 2.66
N ALA A 146 0.09 -10.61 2.12
CA ALA A 146 0.62 -9.38 1.55
C ALA A 146 1.19 -9.57 0.15
N HIS A 147 0.83 -8.68 -0.78
CA HIS A 147 1.31 -8.72 -2.15
C HIS A 147 1.25 -7.36 -2.84
N GLY A 148 2.13 -7.18 -3.83
CA GLY A 148 2.19 -5.98 -4.65
C GLY A 148 1.03 -5.90 -5.62
N ILE A 149 0.58 -4.68 -5.89
CA ILE A 149 -0.52 -4.37 -6.80
C ILE A 149 -0.12 -3.29 -7.82
N GLY A 150 -0.77 -3.25 -8.97
CA GLY A 150 -0.53 -2.21 -9.99
C GLY A 150 -1.24 -0.89 -9.67
N THR A 151 -0.88 0.19 -10.36
CA THR A 151 -1.50 1.52 -10.16
C THR A 151 -3.03 1.52 -10.29
N SER A 152 -3.59 0.78 -11.25
CA SER A 152 -5.05 0.67 -11.39
C SER A 152 -5.70 -0.05 -10.20
N GLU A 153 -4.99 -1.02 -9.61
CA GLU A 153 -5.45 -1.70 -8.40
C GLU A 153 -5.28 -0.83 -7.17
N VAL A 154 -4.23 0.01 -7.09
CA VAL A 154 -4.09 1.04 -6.04
C VAL A 154 -5.31 1.96 -6.06
N GLU A 155 -5.73 2.45 -7.24
CA GLU A 155 -6.94 3.25 -7.36
C GLU A 155 -8.19 2.49 -6.90
N HIS A 156 -8.33 1.23 -7.32
CA HIS A 156 -9.45 0.37 -6.93
C HIS A 156 -9.51 0.14 -5.41
N VAL A 157 -8.38 -0.13 -4.77
CA VAL A 157 -8.29 -0.30 -3.31
C VAL A 157 -8.57 1.02 -2.59
N LEU A 158 -8.06 2.16 -3.09
CA LEU A 158 -8.42 3.46 -2.51
C LEU A 158 -9.93 3.70 -2.61
N ALA A 159 -10.57 3.37 -3.74
CA ALA A 159 -12.00 3.57 -3.97
C ALA A 159 -12.91 2.62 -3.18
N THR A 160 -12.47 1.38 -2.92
CA THR A 160 -13.37 0.30 -2.47
C THR A 160 -12.90 -0.44 -1.23
N GLN A 161 -11.61 -0.33 -0.87
CA GLN A 161 -10.95 -1.15 0.14
C GLN A 161 -11.00 -2.66 -0.14
N THR A 162 -11.15 -3.02 -1.41
CA THR A 162 -11.14 -4.40 -1.86
C THR A 162 -10.16 -4.58 -2.99
N LEU A 163 -9.80 -5.83 -3.28
CA LEU A 163 -9.02 -6.23 -4.43
C LEU A 163 -9.69 -7.42 -5.11
N LEU A 164 -9.67 -7.46 -6.44
CA LEU A 164 -10.07 -8.65 -7.19
C LEU A 164 -8.87 -9.59 -7.31
N ALA A 165 -8.98 -10.79 -6.77
CA ALA A 165 -7.88 -11.76 -6.77
C ALA A 165 -8.39 -13.20 -6.95
N LYS A 166 -7.58 -14.04 -7.60
CA LYS A 166 -7.79 -15.51 -7.61
C LYS A 166 -6.88 -16.16 -6.57
N LYS A 167 -7.42 -17.12 -5.81
CA LYS A 167 -6.64 -17.83 -4.78
C LYS A 167 -5.48 -18.59 -5.45
N ALA A 168 -4.25 -18.24 -5.09
CA ALA A 168 -3.06 -18.99 -5.47
C ALA A 168 -3.02 -20.38 -4.82
N LYS A 169 -2.18 -21.28 -5.36
CA LYS A 169 -1.93 -22.59 -4.76
C LYS A 169 -0.98 -22.47 -3.56
N ASN A 170 -1.18 -23.32 -2.56
CA ASN A 170 -0.24 -23.46 -1.44
C ASN A 170 1.05 -24.17 -1.90
N MET A 171 2.21 -23.66 -1.48
CA MET A 171 3.51 -24.34 -1.56
C MET A 171 4.15 -24.30 -0.17
N LEU A 172 4.53 -25.46 0.36
CA LEU A 172 5.28 -25.56 1.61
C LEU A 172 6.78 -25.64 1.25
N VAL A 173 7.59 -24.79 1.89
CA VAL A 173 9.06 -24.77 1.79
C VAL A 173 9.65 -25.33 3.07
#